data_AF-A0AA97FH15-F1
#
_entry.id   AF-A0AA97FH15-F1
#
_cell.length_a   1.000
_cell.length_b   1.000
_cell.length_c   1.000
_cell.angle_alpha   90.00
_cell.angle_beta   90.00
_cell.angle_gamma   90.00
#
_symmetry.space_group_name_H-M   'P 1'
#
loop_
_entity.id
_entity.type
_entity.pdbx_description
1 polymer ?
#
loop_
_entity_poly.entity_id
_entity_poly.type
_entity_poly.pdbx_seq_one_letter_code
_entity_poly.pdbx_strand_id
1 'polypeptide(L)'
;MTEAKALVVRGGWDGHRPVEATELFIPFLEEHGYRVRVEESTEVYADADELASTDLILQSVTMSTIEPEELRGLIAAVRAGTGLAGWHGGIADSFRNSSDYLQLVGGQFATHPSTHPDLVVGDPSDNYLEYTVEITEAGRTHPITAGIGDFTLTTEQYWVLHDDLIDVLATTTHPVRPWHPWHRPVTSPAVWTREWGEGRVFVATPGHSPEVLQDDDVRRIVERGLLWAGRTA
;
A
#
# COMPACT_ATOMS: atom_id res chain seq x y z
N MET A 1 -2.48 29.86 -5.60
CA MET A 1 -3.01 28.57 -5.16
C MET A 1 -2.24 28.20 -3.91
N THR A 2 -2.92 27.78 -2.84
CA THR A 2 -2.25 27.24 -1.67
C THR A 2 -1.47 26.00 -2.08
N GLU A 3 -0.24 25.86 -1.58
CA GLU A 3 0.61 24.68 -1.79
C GLU A 3 -0.11 23.44 -1.24
N ALA A 4 -0.12 22.34 -1.99
CA ALA A 4 -0.77 21.11 -1.56
C ALA A 4 0.02 20.49 -0.40
N LYS A 5 -0.65 19.76 0.50
CA LYS A 5 -0.02 19.20 1.70
C LYS A 5 -0.04 17.68 1.71
N ALA A 6 1.14 17.09 1.88
CA ALA A 6 1.31 15.66 2.09
C ALA A 6 1.73 15.38 3.53
N LEU A 7 1.01 14.49 4.20
CA LEU A 7 1.33 13.98 5.52
C LEU A 7 1.91 12.56 5.37
N VAL A 8 3.18 12.39 5.67
CA VAL A 8 3.84 11.08 5.74
C VAL A 8 3.72 10.56 7.16
N VAL A 9 3.04 9.43 7.34
CA VAL A 9 2.95 8.74 8.63
C VAL A 9 3.67 7.41 8.52
N ARG A 10 4.77 7.26 9.25
CA ARG A 10 5.69 6.12 9.11
C ARG A 10 6.06 5.50 10.46
N GLY A 11 6.26 4.19 10.48
CA GLY A 11 6.68 3.47 11.68
C GLY A 11 6.34 1.99 11.62
N GLY A 12 6.19 1.38 12.79
CA GLY A 12 5.85 -0.05 12.91
C GLY A 12 7.08 -0.94 12.80
N TRP A 13 7.01 -2.03 12.03
CA TRP A 13 8.07 -3.03 11.96
C TRP A 13 9.31 -2.57 11.18
N ASP A 14 10.49 -2.60 11.82
CA ASP A 14 11.78 -2.19 11.24
C ASP A 14 12.20 -3.00 10.01
N GLY A 15 11.70 -4.23 9.84
CA GLY A 15 12.02 -5.06 8.68
C GLY A 15 11.59 -4.44 7.34
N HIS A 16 10.53 -3.63 7.35
CA HIS A 16 10.11 -2.85 6.16
C HIS A 16 10.83 -1.51 6.01
N ARG A 17 11.77 -1.17 6.92
CA ARG A 17 12.58 0.06 6.90
C ARG A 17 11.75 1.32 6.58
N PRO A 18 10.71 1.64 7.38
CA PRO A 18 9.71 2.67 7.04
C PRO A 18 10.33 4.07 6.84
N VAL A 19 11.42 4.39 7.54
CA VAL A 19 12.18 5.63 7.33
C VAL A 19 12.79 5.63 5.93
N GLU A 20 13.73 4.72 5.63
CA GLU A 20 14.41 4.65 4.33
C GLU A 20 13.41 4.54 3.16
N ALA A 21 12.36 3.73 3.32
CA ALA A 21 11.35 3.52 2.28
C ALA A 21 10.59 4.81 1.95
N THR A 22 10.20 5.61 2.95
CA THR A 22 9.48 6.87 2.72
C THR A 22 10.40 7.99 2.22
N GLU A 23 11.66 8.03 2.65
CA GLU A 23 12.66 9.00 2.15
C GLU A 23 12.89 8.89 0.62
N LEU A 24 12.61 7.74 0.00
CA LEU A 24 12.68 7.58 -1.45
C LEU A 24 11.64 8.41 -2.21
N PHE A 25 10.50 8.72 -1.58
CA PHE A 25 9.35 9.36 -2.22
C PHE A 25 9.07 10.78 -1.71
N ILE A 26 9.64 11.18 -0.57
CA ILE A 26 9.51 12.57 -0.07
C ILE A 26 10.02 13.59 -1.11
N PRO A 27 11.22 13.46 -1.70
CA PRO A 27 11.69 14.40 -2.73
C PRO A 27 10.77 14.44 -3.95
N PHE A 28 10.23 13.28 -4.35
CA PHE A 28 9.28 13.21 -5.47
C PHE A 28 8.00 13.99 -5.17
N LEU A 29 7.45 13.90 -3.96
CA LEU A 29 6.28 14.68 -3.54
C LEU A 29 6.58 16.19 -3.54
N GLU A 30 7.73 16.59 -3.00
CA GLU A 30 8.17 18.00 -2.99
C GLU A 30 8.34 18.56 -4.41
N GLU A 31 8.96 17.79 -5.32
CA GLU A 31 9.09 18.15 -6.73
C GLU A 31 7.74 18.30 -7.44
N HIS A 32 6.70 17.63 -6.95
CA HIS A 32 5.32 17.73 -7.45
C HIS A 32 4.46 18.74 -6.69
N GLY A 33 5.08 19.63 -5.90
CA GLY A 33 4.43 20.79 -5.29
C GLY A 33 3.71 20.50 -3.99
N TYR A 34 4.02 19.38 -3.34
CA TYR A 34 3.56 19.11 -1.98
C TYR A 34 4.52 19.71 -0.96
N ARG A 35 3.97 20.42 0.02
CA ARG A 35 4.63 20.62 1.31
C ARG A 35 4.49 19.35 2.14
N VAL A 36 5.61 18.70 2.43
CA VAL A 36 5.62 17.44 3.18
C VAL A 36 5.78 17.69 4.69
N ARG A 37 4.96 17.02 5.49
CA ARG A 37 5.14 16.86 6.94
C ARG A 37 5.33 15.38 7.23
N VAL A 38 6.32 15.04 8.05
CA VAL A 38 6.58 13.65 8.47
C VAL A 38 6.20 13.49 9.93
N GLU A 39 5.48 12.42 10.23
CA GLU A 39 5.08 11.99 11.57
C GLU A 39 5.50 10.53 11.79
N GLU A 40 6.02 10.26 12.98
CA GLU A 40 6.48 8.93 13.40
C GLU A 40 5.44 8.20 14.28
N SER A 41 4.24 8.77 14.39
CA SER A 41 3.12 8.26 15.20
C SER A 41 1.78 8.49 14.50
N THR A 42 0.81 7.60 14.76
CA THR A 42 -0.57 7.71 14.28
C THR A 42 -1.40 8.73 15.05
N GLU A 43 -0.90 9.28 16.16
CA GLU A 43 -1.57 10.30 16.98
C GLU A 43 -2.02 11.52 16.17
N VAL A 44 -1.28 11.87 15.11
CA VAL A 44 -1.65 12.96 14.19
C VAL A 44 -3.02 12.76 13.55
N TYR A 45 -3.49 11.51 13.42
CA TYR A 45 -4.82 11.24 12.88
C TYR A 45 -5.96 11.68 13.79
N ALA A 46 -5.70 12.01 15.07
CA ALA A 46 -6.68 12.62 15.95
C ALA A 46 -6.78 14.16 15.77
N ASP A 47 -5.87 14.80 15.03
CA ASP A 47 -5.89 16.24 14.76
C ASP A 47 -6.75 16.56 13.53
N ALA A 48 -8.00 16.96 13.78
CA ALA A 48 -8.97 17.23 12.72
C ALA A 48 -8.59 18.43 11.84
N ASP A 49 -7.96 19.47 12.40
CA ASP A 49 -7.56 20.66 11.65
C ASP A 49 -6.39 20.32 10.71
N GLU A 50 -5.43 19.55 11.22
CA GLU A 50 -4.32 19.01 10.42
C GLU A 50 -4.84 18.17 9.25
N LEU A 51 -5.73 17.23 9.51
CA LEU A 51 -6.28 16.34 8.48
C LEU A 51 -7.16 17.08 7.46
N ALA A 52 -7.97 18.05 7.88
CA ALA A 52 -8.77 18.86 6.95
C ALA A 52 -7.89 19.60 5.93
N SER A 53 -6.73 20.07 6.38
CA SER A 53 -5.73 20.75 5.53
C SER A 53 -4.83 19.81 4.70
N THR A 54 -4.93 18.48 4.90
CA THR A 54 -4.06 17.49 4.25
C THR A 54 -4.71 16.98 2.97
N ASP A 55 -3.99 17.07 1.85
CA ASP A 55 -4.45 16.62 0.54
C ASP A 55 -4.10 15.14 0.29
N LEU A 56 -2.99 14.66 0.84
CA LEU A 56 -2.51 13.30 0.70
C LEU A 56 -1.91 12.78 2.02
N ILE A 57 -2.26 11.57 2.42
CA ILE A 57 -1.58 10.81 3.45
C ILE A 57 -0.76 9.70 2.78
N LEU A 58 0.55 9.71 3.00
CA LEU A 58 1.46 8.60 2.71
C LEU A 58 1.54 7.72 3.96
N GLN A 59 0.85 6.59 3.94
CA GLN A 59 0.73 5.63 5.04
C GLN A 59 1.80 4.53 4.90
N SER A 60 2.70 4.44 5.89
CA SER A 60 3.77 3.45 5.95
C SER A 60 4.00 2.95 7.39
N VAL A 61 2.97 2.39 8.02
CA VAL A 61 2.99 1.86 9.40
C VAL A 61 2.66 0.36 9.43
N THR A 62 3.67 -0.50 9.58
CA THR A 62 3.50 -1.96 9.48
C THR A 62 3.20 -2.61 10.84
N MET A 63 2.37 -3.66 10.88
CA MET A 63 2.19 -4.55 12.06
C MET A 63 1.91 -3.81 13.38
N SER A 64 1.18 -2.71 13.30
CA SER A 64 0.86 -1.85 14.45
C SER A 64 -0.63 -1.88 14.79
N THR A 65 -1.00 -1.32 15.93
CA THR A 65 -2.38 -1.00 16.31
C THR A 65 -2.65 0.49 16.15
N ILE A 66 -3.92 0.89 16.12
CA ILE A 66 -4.36 2.28 16.02
C ILE A 66 -5.39 2.55 17.11
N GLU A 67 -5.35 3.74 17.71
CA GLU A 67 -6.34 4.12 18.72
C GLU A 67 -7.69 4.47 18.07
N PRO A 68 -8.83 4.26 18.76
CA PRO A 68 -10.15 4.49 18.18
C PRO A 68 -10.42 5.93 17.72
N GLU A 69 -9.74 6.92 18.31
CA GLU A 69 -9.92 8.33 17.94
C GLU A 69 -9.14 8.66 16.65
N GLU A 70 -7.90 8.18 16.57
CA GLU A 70 -7.03 8.27 15.40
C GLU A 70 -7.70 7.64 14.17
N LEU A 71 -8.22 6.42 14.31
CA LEU A 71 -8.90 5.73 13.21
C LEU A 71 -10.15 6.48 12.74
N ARG A 72 -10.95 7.00 13.68
CA ARG A 72 -12.13 7.82 13.33
C ARG A 72 -11.74 9.07 12.56
N GLY A 73 -10.66 9.74 12.97
CA GLY A 73 -10.15 10.92 12.28
C GLY A 73 -9.65 10.60 10.87
N LEU A 74 -8.85 9.55 10.71
CA LEU A 74 -8.39 9.07 9.41
C LEU A 74 -9.56 8.77 8.45
N ILE A 75 -10.54 7.97 8.90
CA ILE A 75 -11.71 7.62 8.09
C ILE A 75 -12.52 8.86 7.72
N ALA A 76 -12.71 9.80 8.66
CA ALA A 76 -13.44 11.04 8.41
C ALA A 76 -12.73 11.92 7.37
N ALA A 77 -11.41 12.05 7.47
CA ALA A 77 -10.61 12.83 6.53
C ALA A 77 -10.63 12.23 5.12
N VAL A 78 -10.46 10.91 4.99
CA VAL A 78 -10.57 10.25 3.67
C VAL A 78 -11.97 10.42 3.11
N ARG A 79 -13.01 10.20 3.92
CA ARG A 79 -14.40 10.43 3.48
C ARG A 79 -14.63 11.87 2.98
N ALA A 80 -13.94 12.85 3.56
CA ALA A 80 -14.02 14.27 3.19
C ALA A 80 -13.02 14.70 2.08
N GLY A 81 -12.33 13.75 1.43
CA GLY A 81 -11.51 14.04 0.26
C GLY A 81 -10.00 14.02 0.47
N THR A 82 -9.49 13.75 1.67
CA THR A 82 -8.05 13.49 1.84
C THR A 82 -7.67 12.17 1.15
N GLY A 83 -6.62 12.19 0.32
CA GLY A 83 -6.08 10.98 -0.30
C GLY A 83 -5.40 10.07 0.73
N LEU A 84 -5.49 8.75 0.56
CA LEU A 84 -4.73 7.78 1.36
C LEU A 84 -3.95 6.86 0.42
N ALA A 85 -2.64 6.79 0.59
CA ALA A 85 -1.81 5.99 -0.29
C ALA A 85 -0.68 5.31 0.47
N GLY A 86 -0.27 4.13 0.03
CA GLY A 86 0.85 3.42 0.63
C GLY A 86 1.16 2.13 -0.09
N TRP A 87 2.12 1.39 0.48
CA TRP A 87 2.55 0.12 -0.07
C TRP A 87 2.77 -0.94 1.00
N HIS A 88 2.75 -2.18 0.54
CA HIS A 88 3.15 -3.37 1.26
C HIS A 88 2.49 -3.44 2.65
N GLY A 89 3.22 -3.92 3.66
CA GLY A 89 2.75 -3.96 5.03
C GLY A 89 2.50 -2.59 5.65
N GLY A 90 3.07 -1.52 5.09
CA GLY A 90 2.89 -0.14 5.54
C GLY A 90 1.45 0.37 5.42
N ILE A 91 0.65 -0.27 4.57
CA ILE A 91 -0.78 0.01 4.39
C ILE A 91 -1.66 -1.26 4.53
N ALA A 92 -1.25 -2.38 3.93
CA ALA A 92 -2.10 -3.58 3.86
C ALA A 92 -1.90 -4.53 5.05
N ASP A 93 -0.82 -4.39 5.82
CA ASP A 93 -0.57 -5.11 7.08
C ASP A 93 -0.64 -4.17 8.31
N SER A 94 -1.25 -2.99 8.13
CA SER A 94 -1.56 -2.05 9.20
C SER A 94 -2.85 -2.47 9.91
N PHE A 95 -2.86 -2.38 11.25
CA PHE A 95 -4.09 -2.41 12.06
C PHE A 95 -5.01 -3.61 11.79
N ARG A 96 -4.44 -4.80 11.55
CA ARG A 96 -5.20 -6.03 11.18
C ARG A 96 -6.32 -6.44 12.15
N ASN A 97 -6.31 -5.92 13.38
CA ASN A 97 -7.36 -6.13 14.37
C ASN A 97 -8.57 -5.18 14.20
N SER A 98 -8.56 -4.26 13.22
CA SER A 98 -9.60 -3.25 13.00
C SER A 98 -10.36 -3.48 11.70
N SER A 99 -11.60 -4.00 11.79
CA SER A 99 -12.48 -4.16 10.63
C SER A 99 -12.73 -2.86 9.85
N ASP A 100 -12.77 -1.73 10.55
CA ASP A 100 -13.09 -0.44 9.94
C ASP A 100 -11.92 0.07 9.08
N TYR A 101 -10.68 -0.19 9.50
CA TYR A 101 -9.51 0.10 8.67
C TYR A 101 -9.46 -0.81 7.44
N LEU A 102 -9.77 -2.10 7.60
CA LEU A 102 -9.85 -3.03 6.47
C LEU A 102 -10.92 -2.61 5.47
N GLN A 103 -12.06 -2.12 5.95
CA GLN A 103 -13.11 -1.61 5.08
C GLN A 103 -12.72 -0.31 4.38
N LEU A 104 -11.90 0.55 5.01
CA LEU A 104 -11.36 1.76 4.39
C LEU A 104 -10.40 1.41 3.24
N VAL A 105 -9.46 0.48 3.48
CA VAL A 105 -8.40 0.12 2.51
C VAL A 105 -8.90 -0.87 1.45
N GLY A 106 -9.90 -1.69 1.78
CA GLY A 106 -10.52 -2.68 0.89
C GLY A 106 -9.74 -3.99 0.74
N GLY A 107 -8.57 -4.12 1.34
CA GLY A 107 -7.75 -5.31 1.33
C GLY A 107 -6.82 -5.41 2.54
N GLN A 108 -6.48 -6.64 2.95
CA GLN A 108 -5.56 -6.92 4.05
C GLN A 108 -4.58 -8.04 3.69
N PHE A 109 -3.34 -7.93 4.19
CA PHE A 109 -2.38 -9.03 4.19
C PHE A 109 -2.89 -10.19 5.05
N ALA A 110 -2.98 -11.38 4.45
CA ALA A 110 -3.32 -12.61 5.14
C ALA A 110 -2.07 -13.41 5.52
N THR A 111 -1.23 -13.70 4.53
CA THR A 111 -0.04 -14.53 4.66
C THR A 111 0.82 -14.46 3.40
N HIS A 112 2.03 -15.01 3.49
CA HIS A 112 2.85 -15.31 2.32
C HIS A 112 2.67 -16.78 1.92
N PRO A 113 2.66 -17.11 0.62
CA PRO A 113 2.99 -18.46 0.20
C PRO A 113 4.43 -18.78 0.64
N SER A 114 4.65 -19.97 1.18
CA SER A 114 5.96 -20.37 1.68
C SER A 114 6.84 -20.94 0.57
N THR A 115 8.16 -20.73 0.68
CA THR A 115 9.13 -21.53 -0.06
C THR A 115 9.02 -23.03 0.26
N HIS A 116 9.81 -23.87 -0.44
CA HIS A 116 9.86 -25.31 -0.16
C HIS A 116 10.28 -25.55 1.31
N PRO A 117 9.63 -26.45 2.07
CA PRO A 117 9.93 -26.67 3.49
C PRO A 117 11.41 -26.95 3.79
N ASP A 118 12.10 -27.67 2.89
CA ASP A 118 13.54 -27.97 3.04
C ASP A 118 14.46 -26.75 2.89
N LEU A 119 13.94 -25.62 2.38
CA LEU A 119 14.68 -24.36 2.20
C LEU A 119 14.38 -23.34 3.30
N VAL A 120 13.45 -23.65 4.21
CA VAL A 120 13.04 -22.76 5.29
C VAL A 120 14.17 -22.64 6.32
N VAL A 121 14.63 -21.42 6.56
CA VAL A 121 15.73 -21.11 7.49
C VAL A 121 15.28 -20.32 8.72
N GLY A 122 14.03 -19.87 8.76
CA GLY A 122 13.42 -19.17 9.90
C GLY A 122 13.61 -17.66 9.89
N ASP A 123 13.86 -17.07 8.73
CA ASP A 123 14.02 -15.62 8.55
C ASP A 123 13.12 -15.09 7.42
N PRO A 124 13.00 -13.75 7.23
CA PRO A 124 12.09 -13.19 6.23
C PRO A 124 12.30 -13.69 4.79
N SER A 125 13.50 -14.18 4.43
CA SER A 125 13.78 -14.71 3.10
C SER A 125 12.99 -15.98 2.76
N ASP A 126 12.41 -16.66 3.76
CA ASP A 126 11.50 -17.80 3.57
C ASP A 126 10.23 -17.42 2.77
N ASN A 127 9.89 -16.13 2.74
CA ASN A 127 8.75 -15.55 2.04
C ASN A 127 9.14 -15.01 0.65
N TYR A 128 10.42 -14.97 0.29
CA TYR A 128 10.87 -14.39 -0.98
C TYR A 128 10.72 -15.38 -2.11
N LEU A 129 9.88 -15.04 -3.08
CA LEU A 129 9.57 -15.87 -4.23
C LEU A 129 9.67 -15.04 -5.51
N GLU A 130 10.05 -15.69 -6.60
CA GLU A 130 9.88 -15.13 -7.92
C GLU A 130 8.41 -15.26 -8.34
N TYR A 131 7.76 -14.14 -8.64
CA TYR A 131 6.37 -14.09 -9.10
C TYR A 131 6.15 -12.96 -10.09
N THR A 132 5.12 -13.11 -10.92
CA THR A 132 4.71 -12.08 -11.87
C THR A 132 3.56 -11.24 -11.30
N VAL A 133 3.68 -9.93 -11.48
CA VAL A 133 2.59 -8.96 -11.35
C VAL A 133 1.98 -8.77 -12.73
N GLU A 134 0.70 -9.13 -12.86
CA GLU A 134 -0.05 -9.14 -14.12
C GLU A 134 -1.00 -7.94 -14.16
N ILE A 135 -0.89 -7.09 -15.18
CA ILE A 135 -1.72 -5.89 -15.34
C ILE A 135 -3.10 -6.31 -15.89
N THR A 136 -4.15 -5.93 -15.16
CA THR A 136 -5.54 -6.25 -15.53
C THR A 136 -6.00 -5.41 -16.73
N GLU A 137 -7.15 -5.76 -17.32
CA GLU A 137 -7.75 -4.93 -18.37
C GLU A 137 -8.02 -3.49 -17.90
N ALA A 138 -8.54 -3.32 -16.68
CA ALA A 138 -8.70 -2.02 -16.05
C ALA A 138 -7.35 -1.30 -15.90
N GLY A 139 -6.33 -2.00 -15.39
CA GLY A 139 -4.97 -1.47 -15.22
C GLY A 139 -4.32 -0.99 -16.52
N ARG A 140 -4.59 -1.62 -17.66
CA ARG A 140 -4.00 -1.20 -18.96
C ARG A 140 -4.38 0.22 -19.36
N THR A 141 -5.51 0.73 -18.87
CA THR A 141 -6.01 2.07 -19.19
C THR A 141 -5.93 3.05 -18.02
N HIS A 142 -5.79 2.54 -16.78
CA HIS A 142 -5.74 3.39 -15.60
C HIS A 142 -4.46 4.23 -15.53
N PRO A 143 -4.50 5.54 -15.18
CA PRO A 143 -3.33 6.43 -15.19
C PRO A 143 -2.14 5.94 -14.36
N ILE A 144 -2.37 5.16 -13.30
CA ILE A 144 -1.31 4.60 -12.45
C ILE A 144 -0.46 3.58 -13.23
N THR A 145 -1.10 2.66 -13.93
CA THR A 145 -0.47 1.51 -14.59
C THR A 145 -0.39 1.63 -16.11
N ALA A 146 -0.89 2.72 -16.69
CA ALA A 146 -0.86 2.95 -18.14
C ALA A 146 0.58 2.89 -18.70
N GLY A 147 0.75 2.06 -19.74
CA GLY A 147 2.03 1.83 -20.39
C GLY A 147 2.97 0.86 -19.67
N ILE A 148 2.56 0.29 -18.54
CA ILE A 148 3.30 -0.74 -17.81
C ILE A 148 2.81 -2.11 -18.28
N GLY A 149 3.75 -3.02 -18.58
CA GLY A 149 3.47 -4.41 -18.93
C GLY A 149 3.43 -5.30 -17.70
N ASP A 150 3.25 -6.60 -17.90
CA ASP A 150 3.45 -7.56 -16.80
C ASP A 150 4.95 -7.62 -16.45
N PHE A 151 5.28 -7.68 -15.17
CA PHE A 151 6.67 -7.66 -14.70
C PHE A 151 6.89 -8.68 -13.57
N THR A 152 8.14 -9.13 -13.41
CA THR A 152 8.50 -10.18 -12.45
C THR A 152 9.34 -9.59 -11.33
N LEU A 153 9.03 -9.98 -10.09
CA LEU A 153 9.75 -9.59 -8.89
C LEU A 153 10.23 -10.83 -8.15
N THR A 154 11.34 -10.68 -7.41
CA THR A 154 11.78 -11.66 -6.41
C THR A 154 11.75 -11.02 -5.04
N THR A 155 10.63 -11.19 -4.34
CA THR A 155 10.36 -10.59 -3.03
C THR A 155 9.17 -11.30 -2.36
N GLU A 156 8.64 -10.76 -1.28
CA GLU A 156 7.43 -11.27 -0.65
C GLU A 156 6.20 -11.14 -1.56
N GLN A 157 5.53 -12.26 -1.80
CA GLN A 157 4.23 -12.31 -2.47
C GLN A 157 3.12 -12.22 -1.42
N TYR A 158 2.13 -11.35 -1.61
CA TYR A 158 1.02 -11.21 -0.64
C TYR A 158 -0.18 -12.06 -1.05
N TRP A 159 -0.68 -12.86 -0.12
CA TRP A 159 -2.06 -13.31 -0.15
C TRP A 159 -2.93 -12.23 0.50
N VAL A 160 -3.90 -11.70 -0.25
CA VAL A 160 -4.74 -10.59 0.21
C VAL A 160 -6.18 -11.07 0.41
N LEU A 161 -6.78 -10.79 1.57
CA LEU A 161 -8.25 -10.85 1.69
C LEU A 161 -8.78 -9.48 1.30
N HIS A 162 -9.74 -9.43 0.38
CA HIS A 162 -10.28 -8.19 -0.14
C HIS A 162 -11.80 -8.27 -0.32
N ASP A 163 -12.45 -7.11 -0.45
CA ASP A 163 -13.83 -6.99 -0.89
C ASP A 163 -13.92 -6.65 -2.39
N ASP A 164 -15.13 -6.65 -2.95
CA ASP A 164 -15.36 -6.41 -4.39
C ASP A 164 -15.46 -4.92 -4.75
N LEU A 165 -15.34 -3.99 -3.78
CA LEU A 165 -15.44 -2.55 -4.02
C LEU A 165 -14.09 -1.94 -4.46
N ILE A 166 -13.00 -2.70 -4.47
CA ILE A 166 -11.71 -2.24 -5.00
C ILE A 166 -11.64 -2.38 -6.53
N ASP A 167 -11.01 -1.40 -7.17
CA ASP A 167 -10.66 -1.48 -8.59
C ASP A 167 -9.25 -2.08 -8.71
N VAL A 168 -9.19 -3.34 -9.15
CA VAL A 168 -7.92 -4.07 -9.24
C VAL A 168 -7.18 -3.71 -10.54
N LEU A 169 -6.03 -3.04 -10.39
CA LEU A 169 -5.18 -2.61 -11.50
C LEU A 169 -4.14 -3.65 -11.88
N ALA A 170 -3.67 -4.42 -10.91
CA ALA A 170 -2.75 -5.53 -11.12
C ALA A 170 -3.03 -6.66 -10.14
N THR A 171 -2.73 -7.89 -10.56
CA THR A 171 -2.89 -9.11 -9.76
C THR A 171 -1.60 -9.89 -9.68
N THR A 172 -1.54 -10.84 -8.75
CA THR A 172 -0.54 -11.91 -8.77
C THR A 172 -1.19 -13.25 -8.44
N THR A 173 -0.70 -14.33 -9.03
CA THR A 173 -1.29 -15.66 -8.88
C THR A 173 -0.40 -16.58 -8.04
N HIS A 174 -0.98 -17.09 -6.95
CA HIS A 174 -0.41 -18.09 -6.06
C HIS A 174 -0.62 -19.48 -6.67
N PRO A 175 0.44 -20.18 -7.12
CA PRO A 175 0.29 -21.48 -7.74
C PRO A 175 0.08 -22.59 -6.70
N VAL A 176 -0.42 -23.74 -7.14
CA VAL A 176 -0.45 -24.95 -6.30
C VAL A 176 0.93 -25.62 -6.32
N ARG A 177 1.42 -25.99 -5.15
CA ARG A 177 2.64 -26.81 -4.97
C ARG A 177 2.31 -28.01 -4.07
N PRO A 178 3.03 -29.14 -4.16
CA PRO A 178 2.78 -30.32 -3.33
C PRO A 178 2.78 -30.09 -1.81
N TRP A 179 3.52 -29.08 -1.34
CA TRP A 179 3.63 -28.73 0.08
C TRP A 179 2.66 -27.62 0.52
N HIS A 180 1.89 -27.03 -0.40
CA HIS A 180 0.94 -25.98 -0.06
C HIS A 180 -0.39 -26.55 0.47
N PRO A 181 -1.03 -25.92 1.48
CA PRO A 181 -2.29 -26.38 2.04
C PRO A 181 -3.55 -26.07 1.18
N TRP A 182 -3.38 -25.46 0.00
CA TRP A 182 -4.48 -25.15 -0.93
C TRP A 182 -4.45 -26.01 -2.19
N HIS A 183 -5.61 -26.23 -2.80
CA HIS A 183 -5.81 -27.20 -3.88
C HIS A 183 -6.07 -26.59 -5.26
N ARG A 184 -6.11 -25.26 -5.37
CA ARG A 184 -6.29 -24.54 -6.64
C ARG A 184 -5.50 -23.23 -6.63
N PRO A 185 -5.07 -22.72 -7.80
CA PRO A 185 -4.46 -21.40 -7.86
C PRO A 185 -5.40 -20.34 -7.25
N VAL A 186 -4.80 -19.36 -6.58
CA VAL A 186 -5.52 -18.22 -6.02
C VAL A 186 -4.87 -16.95 -6.55
N THR A 187 -5.68 -16.06 -7.10
CA THR A 187 -5.23 -14.77 -7.60
C THR A 187 -5.56 -13.72 -6.54
N SER A 188 -4.56 -12.94 -6.14
CA SER A 188 -4.70 -11.83 -5.20
C SER A 188 -4.50 -10.50 -5.94
N PRO A 189 -5.19 -9.42 -5.54
CA PRO A 189 -4.85 -8.08 -5.98
C PRO A 189 -3.44 -7.73 -5.52
N ALA A 190 -2.65 -7.16 -6.43
CA ALA A 190 -1.30 -6.66 -6.19
C ALA A 190 -1.24 -5.13 -6.21
N VAL A 191 -2.11 -4.49 -6.99
CA VAL A 191 -2.27 -3.03 -7.01
C VAL A 191 -3.75 -2.73 -7.17
N TRP A 192 -4.30 -1.88 -6.32
CA TRP A 192 -5.70 -1.49 -6.41
C TRP A 192 -5.93 -0.04 -5.99
N THR A 193 -7.09 0.45 -6.40
CA THR A 193 -7.64 1.72 -5.95
C THR A 193 -9.01 1.52 -5.32
N ARG A 194 -9.46 2.50 -4.54
CA ARG A 194 -10.82 2.54 -3.98
C ARG A 194 -11.24 3.98 -3.79
N GLU A 195 -12.49 4.28 -4.09
CA GLU A 195 -13.12 5.55 -3.69
C GLU A 195 -13.86 5.36 -2.35
N TRP A 196 -13.64 6.28 -1.41
CA TRP A 196 -14.29 6.25 -0.10
C TRP A 196 -14.78 7.64 0.29
N GLY A 197 -16.06 7.89 0.09
CA GLY A 197 -16.58 9.26 0.14
C GLY A 197 -16.00 10.07 -1.03
N GLU A 198 -15.39 11.21 -0.73
CA GLU A 198 -14.70 12.05 -1.72
C GLU A 198 -13.21 11.71 -1.85
N GLY A 199 -12.68 10.85 -0.98
CA GLY A 199 -11.27 10.49 -0.95
C GLY A 199 -10.95 9.32 -1.87
N ARG A 200 -9.70 9.30 -2.34
CA ARG A 200 -9.14 8.23 -3.16
C ARG A 200 -8.07 7.48 -2.38
N VAL A 201 -8.18 6.15 -2.40
CA VAL A 201 -7.26 5.23 -1.74
C VAL A 201 -6.45 4.48 -2.80
N PHE A 202 -5.13 4.45 -2.65
CA PHE A 202 -4.21 3.69 -3.47
C PHE A 202 -3.41 2.70 -2.63
N VAL A 203 -3.31 1.46 -3.09
CA VAL A 203 -2.52 0.42 -2.45
C VAL A 203 -1.72 -0.35 -3.48
N ALA A 204 -0.44 -0.58 -3.20
CA ALA A 204 0.41 -1.54 -3.88
C ALA A 204 0.93 -2.58 -2.88
N THR A 205 0.85 -3.88 -3.16
CA THR A 205 1.48 -4.90 -2.32
C THR A 205 2.98 -5.05 -2.58
N PRO A 206 3.55 -4.81 -3.77
CA PRO A 206 5.00 -4.77 -3.93
C PRO A 206 5.64 -3.62 -3.14
N GLY A 207 6.79 -3.86 -2.52
CA GLY A 207 7.52 -2.83 -1.77
C GLY A 207 8.02 -3.26 -0.38
N HIS A 208 8.36 -4.53 -0.19
CA HIS A 208 8.93 -5.04 1.08
C HIS A 208 10.15 -4.25 1.54
N SER A 209 10.96 -3.80 0.59
CA SER A 209 12.23 -3.16 0.86
C SER A 209 12.46 -1.94 -0.05
N PRO A 210 13.32 -0.99 0.36
CA PRO A 210 13.82 0.09 -0.49
C PRO A 210 14.34 -0.36 -1.85
N GLU A 211 14.93 -1.55 -1.97
CA GLU A 211 15.42 -2.07 -3.25
C GLU A 211 14.26 -2.46 -4.18
N VAL A 212 13.20 -3.09 -3.64
CA VAL A 212 11.97 -3.39 -4.41
C VAL A 212 11.25 -2.10 -4.81
N LEU A 213 11.23 -1.08 -3.94
CA LEU A 213 10.65 0.22 -4.24
C LEU A 213 11.43 1.02 -5.30
N GLN A 214 12.67 0.62 -5.61
CA GLN A 214 13.51 1.19 -6.65
C GLN A 214 13.44 0.43 -7.99
N ASP A 215 12.74 -0.72 -8.04
CA ASP A 215 12.40 -1.35 -9.32
C ASP A 215 11.61 -0.36 -10.19
N ASP A 216 11.93 -0.28 -11.48
CA ASP A 216 11.41 0.77 -12.37
C ASP A 216 9.87 0.76 -12.47
N ASP A 217 9.27 -0.43 -12.50
CA ASP A 217 7.82 -0.59 -12.61
C ASP A 217 7.14 -0.35 -11.26
N VAL A 218 7.68 -0.89 -10.16
CA VAL A 218 7.17 -0.64 -8.81
C VAL A 218 7.23 0.84 -8.46
N ARG A 219 8.39 1.47 -8.66
CA ARG A 219 8.61 2.89 -8.36
C ARG A 219 7.60 3.76 -9.13
N ARG A 220 7.44 3.49 -10.42
CA ARG A 220 6.51 4.24 -11.28
C ARG A 220 5.05 4.08 -10.86
N ILE A 221 4.65 2.86 -10.46
CA ILE A 221 3.32 2.60 -9.92
C ILE A 221 3.09 3.37 -8.63
N VAL A 222 4.04 3.33 -7.69
CA VAL A 222 3.92 4.06 -6.41
C VAL A 222 3.87 5.56 -6.65
N GLU A 223 4.83 6.13 -7.37
CA GLU A 223 4.87 7.57 -7.70
C GLU A 223 3.55 8.06 -8.32
N ARG A 224 3.01 7.34 -9.31
CA ARG A 224 1.72 7.70 -9.94
C ARG A 224 0.54 7.48 -9.01
N GLY A 225 0.57 6.44 -8.17
CA GLY A 225 -0.45 6.17 -7.18
C GLY A 225 -0.55 7.27 -6.12
N LEU A 226 0.59 7.78 -5.65
CA LEU A 226 0.66 8.92 -4.72
C LEU A 226 0.01 10.17 -5.32
N LEU A 227 0.37 10.52 -6.56
CA LEU A 227 -0.21 11.69 -7.24
C LEU A 227 -1.71 11.49 -7.53
N TRP A 228 -2.12 10.29 -7.94
CA TRP A 228 -3.52 9.99 -8.24
C TRP A 228 -4.39 10.06 -6.98
N ALA A 229 -3.91 9.57 -5.84
CA ALA A 229 -4.67 9.55 -4.59
C ALA A 229 -4.87 10.96 -3.99
N GLY A 230 -3.91 11.87 -4.19
CA GLY A 230 -3.98 13.22 -3.63
C GLY A 230 -5.27 13.97 -4.00
N ARG A 231 -5.83 14.72 -3.05
CA ARG A 231 -7.11 15.43 -3.20
C ARG A 231 -7.20 16.18 -4.53
N THR A 232 -8.26 15.93 -5.29
CA THR A 232 -8.59 16.74 -6.47
C THR A 232 -9.21 18.06 -6.02
N ALA A 233 -8.68 19.16 -6.56
CA ALA A 233 -9.21 20.51 -6.35
C ALA A 233 -10.66 20.68 -6.84
#